data_AF-A0A5C9DXL6-F1
#
_entry.id   AF-A0A5C9DXL6-F1
#
_cell.length_a   1.000
_cell.length_b   1.000
_cell.length_c   1.000
_cell.angle_alpha   90.00
_cell.angle_beta   90.00
_cell.angle_gamma   90.00
#
_symmetry.space_group_name_H-M   'P 1'
#
loop_
_entity.id
_entity.type
_entity.pdbx_description
1 polymer ?
#
loop_
_entity_poly.entity_id
_entity_poly.type
_entity_poly.pdbx_seq_one_letter_code
_entity_poly.pdbx_strand_id
1 'polypeptide(L)' 'MKKVCKWYYCCPIKRYVEEGKLDRYWIEEYCLVGNKDCVRYQMEEKGEFHPDYMLPNGEIREDLK' A
#
# COMPACT_ATOMS: atom_id res chain seq x y z
N MET A 1 13.26 -12.18 -9.95
CA MET A 1 13.61 -10.88 -9.32
C MET A 1 12.34 -10.29 -8.76
N LYS A 2 12.23 -10.08 -7.45
CA LYS A 2 11.06 -9.44 -6.83
C LYS A 2 11.00 -7.98 -7.34
N LYS A 3 9.85 -7.54 -7.86
CA LYS A 3 9.69 -6.23 -8.50
C LYS A 3 9.07 -5.25 -7.51
N VAL A 4 9.77 -4.18 -7.19
CA VAL A 4 9.21 -3.14 -6.30
C VAL A 4 8.06 -2.42 -6.99
N CYS A 5 6.98 -2.18 -6.24
CA CYS A 5 5.84 -1.38 -6.67
C CYS A 5 6.29 0.05 -7.05
N LYS A 6 5.73 0.58 -8.14
CA LYS A 6 6.01 1.92 -8.69
C LYS A 6 5.89 3.04 -7.64
N TRP A 7 4.90 2.94 -6.74
CA TRP A 7 4.63 3.95 -5.72
C TRP A 7 5.17 3.60 -4.34
N TYR A 8 6.01 2.57 -4.21
CA TYR A 8 6.47 2.09 -2.90
C TYR A 8 7.04 3.19 -1.99
N TYR A 9 7.80 4.12 -2.56
CA TYR A 9 8.49 5.17 -1.80
C TYR A 9 7.58 6.35 -1.38
N CYS A 10 6.41 6.51 -1.98
CA CYS A 10 5.43 7.55 -1.61
C CYS A 10 4.15 7.00 -1.01
N CYS A 11 3.89 5.69 -1.13
CA CYS A 11 2.71 5.05 -0.59
C CYS A 11 2.78 5.00 0.95
N PRO A 12 1.71 5.37 1.67
CA PRO A 12 1.69 5.44 3.13
C PRO A 12 1.88 4.08 3.82
N ILE A 13 1.68 2.97 3.12
CA ILE A 13 1.90 1.62 3.66
C ILE A 13 3.33 1.43 4.17
N LYS A 14 4.33 1.93 3.42
CA LYS A 14 5.73 1.88 3.87
C LYS A 14 5.91 2.61 5.19
N ARG A 15 5.36 3.83 5.29
CA ARG A 15 5.41 4.66 6.49
C ARG A 15 4.73 3.99 7.69
N TYR A 16 3.54 3.42 7.51
CA TYR A 16 2.83 2.75 8.62
C TYR A 16 3.57 1.52 9.13
N VAL A 17 4.24 0.76 8.26
CA VAL A 17 5.09 -0.35 8.69
C VAL A 17 6.33 0.15 9.44
N GLU A 18 6.98 1.22 8.94
CA GLU A 18 8.14 1.83 9.62
C GLU A 18 7.77 2.44 10.98
N GLU A 19 6.55 2.97 11.13
CA GLU A 19 5.99 3.45 12.39
C GLU A 19 5.51 2.32 13.32
N GLY A 20 5.54 1.05 12.88
CA GLY A 20 5.07 -0.10 13.65
C GLY A 20 3.54 -0.21 13.78
N LYS A 21 2.79 0.59 13.02
CA LYS A 21 1.31 0.56 12.99
C LYS A 21 0.76 -0.58 12.14
N LEU A 22 1.54 -1.05 11.17
CA LEU A 22 1.21 -2.18 10.31
C LEU A 22 2.31 -3.23 10.32
N ASP A 23 1.92 -4.49 10.18
CA ASP A 23 2.85 -5.60 10.03
C ASP A 23 3.61 -5.55 8.69
N ARG A 24 4.84 -6.09 8.67
CA ARG A 24 5.68 -6.16 7.46
C ARG A 24 5.07 -6.96 6.32
N TYR A 25 4.12 -7.86 6.60
CA TYR A 25 3.31 -8.57 5.62
C TYR A 25 2.83 -7.65 4.48
N TRP A 26 2.38 -6.43 4.80
CA TRP A 26 1.85 -5.50 3.79
C TRP A 26 2.90 -5.03 2.78
N ILE A 27 4.15 -4.85 3.19
CA ILE A 27 5.22 -4.49 2.25
C ILE A 27 5.74 -5.73 1.50
N GLU A 28 5.84 -6.86 2.18
CA GLU A 28 6.45 -8.08 1.62
C GLU A 28 5.55 -8.77 0.59
N GLU A 29 4.24 -8.83 0.84
CA GLU A 29 3.28 -9.54 -0.01
C GLU A 29 2.55 -8.65 -1.02
N TYR A 30 2.55 -7.32 -0.82
CA TYR A 30 1.95 -6.38 -1.79
C TYR A 30 3.01 -5.51 -2.47
N CYS A 31 3.85 -4.81 -1.71
CA CYS A 31 4.68 -3.77 -2.30
C CYS A 31 5.94 -4.29 -3.01
N LEU A 32 6.58 -5.33 -2.50
CA LEU A 32 7.89 -5.77 -2.99
C LEU A 32 7.81 -6.89 -4.06
N VAL A 33 6.62 -7.39 -4.37
CA VAL A 33 6.41 -8.48 -5.34
C VAL A 33 5.80 -8.01 -6.66
N GLY A 34 5.56 -6.71 -6.81
CA GLY A 34 5.01 -6.12 -8.04
C GLY A 34 3.53 -6.41 -8.18
N ASN A 35 2.83 -6.56 -7.06
CA ASN A 35 1.43 -6.92 -7.00
C ASN A 35 0.56 -5.83 -7.64
N LYS A 36 -0.04 -6.15 -8.79
CA LYS A 36 -0.99 -5.28 -9.49
C LYS A 36 -2.44 -5.44 -9.01
N ASP A 37 -2.70 -6.43 -8.15
CA ASP A 37 -4.00 -6.65 -7.51
C ASP A 37 -4.17 -5.80 -6.24
N CYS A 38 -3.15 -5.00 -5.89
CA CYS A 38 -3.28 -3.95 -4.88
C CYS A 38 -4.32 -2.91 -5.33
N VAL A 39 -5.39 -2.74 -4.55
CA VAL A 39 -6.50 -1.84 -4.85
C VAL A 39 -5.99 -0.39 -4.98
N ARG A 40 -5.11 0.04 -4.06
CA ARG A 40 -4.47 1.37 -4.14
C ARG A 40 -3.73 1.56 -5.46
N TYR A 41 -2.97 0.55 -5.92
CA TYR A 41 -2.24 0.62 -7.19
C TYR A 41 -3.20 0.86 -8.37
N GLN A 42 -4.32 0.15 -8.40
CA GLN A 42 -5.31 0.28 -9.46
C GLN A 42 -6.00 1.65 -9.44
N MET A 43 -6.30 2.19 -8.25
CA MET A 43 -6.89 3.52 -8.11
C MET A 43 -5.91 4.62 -8.54
N GLU A 44 -4.63 4.51 -8.17
CA GLU A 44 -3.57 5.43 -8.63
C GLU A 44 -3.41 5.41 -10.16
N GLU A 45 -3.41 4.24 -10.81
CA GLU A 45 -3.34 4.16 -12.28
C GLU A 45 -4.58 4.79 -12.95
N LYS A 46 -5.74 4.78 -12.28
CA LYS A 46 -6.98 5.39 -12.78
C LYS A 46 -7.12 6.88 -12.43
N GLY A 47 -6.28 7.41 -11.56
CA GLY A 47 -6.42 8.76 -11.00
C GLY A 47 -7.64 8.91 -10.07
N GLU A 48 -8.08 7.82 -9.45
CA GLU A 48 -9.20 7.82 -8.51
C GLU A 48 -8.70 8.18 -7.10
N PHE A 49 -9.47 9.00 -6.39
CA PHE A 49 -9.15 9.37 -5.02
C PHE A 49 -9.30 8.16 -4.07
N HIS A 50 -8.31 7.96 -3.20
CA HIS A 50 -8.39 7.07 -2.05
C HIS A 50 -7.67 7.69 -0.84
N PRO A 51 -8.14 7.44 0.39
CA PRO A 51 -7.48 7.96 1.58
C PRO A 51 -6.17 7.21 1.88
N ASP A 52 -5.25 7.88 2.57
CA ASP A 52 -3.97 7.29 2.98
C ASP A 52 -4.14 6.09 3.93
N TYR A 53 -5.21 6.06 4.70
CA TYR A 53 -5.54 4.98 5.63
C TYR A 53 -6.30 3.80 4.99
N MET A 54 -6.38 3.74 3.65
CA MET A 54 -6.80 2.54 2.93
C MET A 54 -5.64 1.55 2.81
N LEU A 55 -5.88 0.26 3.05
CA LEU A 55 -4.91 -0.81 2.90
C LEU A 55 -4.80 -1.31 1.45
N PRO A 56 -3.73 -2.06 1.08
CA PRO A 56 -3.58 -2.64 -0.25
C PRO A 56 -4.74 -3.54 -0.72
N ASN A 57 -5.45 -4.18 0.20
CA ASN A 57 -6.63 -5.01 -0.08
C ASN A 57 -7.93 -4.19 -0.23
N GLY A 58 -7.89 -2.86 -0.07
CA GLY A 58 -9.03 -1.96 -0.14
C GLY A 58 -9.76 -1.71 1.19
N GLU A 59 -9.34 -2.35 2.28
CA GLU A 59 -9.91 -2.11 3.61
C GLU A 59 -9.57 -0.71 4.12
N ILE A 60 -10.54 -0.04 4.74
CA ILE A 60 -10.37 1.29 5.35
C ILE A 60 -10.07 1.13 6.83
N ARG A 61 -8.92 1.66 7.28
CA ARG A 61 -8.43 1.57 8.65
C ARG A 61 -8.34 2.95 9.29
N GLU A 62 -9.45 3.48 9.77
CA GLU A 62 -9.50 4.84 10.35
C GLU A 62 -8.56 5.05 11.55
N ASP A 63 -8.12 3.98 12.20
CA ASP A 63 -7.12 3.98 13.27
C ASP A 63 -5.70 4.35 12.78
N LEU A 64 -5.46 4.34 11.47
CA LEU A 64 -4.19 4.76 10.86
C LEU A 64 -4.15 6.26 10.49
N LYS A 65 -5.24 6.99 10.75
CA LYS A 65 -5.35 8.43 10.47
C LYS A 65 -4.30 9.26 11.20
#